data_AF-A0A2A3ZV64-F1
#
_entry.id   AF-A0A2A3ZV64-F1
#
_cell.length_a   1.000
_cell.length_b   1.000
_cell.length_c   1.000
_cell.angle_alpha   90.00
_cell.angle_beta   90.00
_cell.angle_gamma   90.00
#
_symmetry.space_group_name_H-M   'P 1'
#
loop_
_entity.id
_entity.type
_entity.pdbx_description
1 polymer ?
#
loop_
_entity_poly.entity_id
_entity_poly.type
_entity_poly.pdbx_seq_one_letter_code
_entity_poly.pdbx_strand_id
1 'polypeptide(L)'
;MAGKDEGQDGDSPEPQVSKGTAGENIDDLGTPVGDDVTVTDNDGDTTQSTGTGAKSAKKASAARNGKSTKNAKGAKPAATADDDAADATDAADASDADAVAADDGLDEVPFELAEDKPSADELPETGLVSEFVDVNKRQAAWLVSNRESTTALRSPFFLVTGAVIVLGILAAIISGVVAGSDAKSGTPTMAMVGVGEQAAMYEQQLGVKITDAKDAQAAEKLVKEGKVDAAFIQDPSGQAQPTIIALDEQPEALLEKLAPKTEATLLNAPAVGAEIATPLLWGMAVFALLVVATLGTALYQNLRLEKRNRITEIIAATIPPRASASGRITGMLSLTAVHLVIAIVVAELGLSITGKTSLAFAMLPGLGWFALTLLFTAWTIYALLLWASTVAGSTARKIFVSIIGVITVAGFIAPVIMGASGMVAKVLSWTPFTSPLGIAGRFFASPPEWWEGLVAAAIAAVVALIVHSLASSAYVRAVLTGGGRGGKPVKMSKRAQKVSVGAAGKKETDSKDAAKDSDSDDVVDSDSADTSAGKSKADTSADETDDKK
;
A
#
# COMPACT_ATOMS: atom_id res chain seq x y z
N MET A 1 -38.14 41.77 21.37
CA MET A 1 -38.44 41.16 20.05
C MET A 1 -37.71 39.82 20.04
N ALA A 2 -38.23 38.73 20.59
CA ALA A 2 -39.60 38.33 20.96
C ALA A 2 -40.52 38.02 19.76
N GLY A 3 -41.19 36.87 19.84
CA GLY A 3 -41.91 36.17 18.76
C GLY A 3 -40.96 35.24 17.98
N LYS A 4 -41.00 33.91 18.02
CA LYS A 4 -41.91 32.90 18.64
C LYS A 4 -43.37 32.94 18.20
N ASP A 5 -43.79 31.87 17.52
CA ASP A 5 -45.11 31.25 17.63
C ASP A 5 -44.94 29.72 17.52
N GLU A 6 -45.92 28.95 18.00
CA GLU A 6 -45.88 27.48 18.13
C GLU A 6 -47.15 26.81 17.58
N GLY A 7 -46.99 25.61 17.00
CA GLY A 7 -48.05 24.62 16.82
C GLY A 7 -48.97 24.76 15.59
N GLN A 8 -49.76 23.74 15.24
CA GLN A 8 -49.66 22.31 15.65
C GLN A 8 -50.48 21.40 14.70
N ASP A 9 -50.21 20.09 14.77
CA ASP A 9 -51.05 18.95 14.36
C ASP A 9 -51.36 18.70 12.86
N GLY A 10 -51.39 17.43 12.44
CA GLY A 10 -51.91 16.99 11.13
C GLY A 10 -51.24 15.77 10.48
N ASP A 11 -51.68 14.55 10.85
CA ASP A 11 -51.56 13.23 10.17
C ASP A 11 -50.30 12.81 9.37
N SER A 12 -49.75 11.65 9.77
CA SER A 12 -49.09 10.70 8.86
C SER A 12 -50.14 9.92 8.05
N PRO A 13 -49.82 9.42 6.83
CA PRO A 13 -49.51 7.98 6.77
C PRO A 13 -48.53 7.53 5.67
N GLU A 14 -47.72 6.53 6.02
CA GLU A 14 -47.21 5.47 5.14
C GLU A 14 -47.57 4.11 5.79
N PRO A 15 -47.52 2.95 5.07
CA PRO A 15 -47.14 2.75 3.67
C PRO A 15 -48.26 2.08 2.82
N GLN A 16 -48.01 1.90 1.52
CA GLN A 16 -48.71 0.86 0.74
C GLN A 16 -47.74 -0.15 0.15
N VAL A 17 -47.95 -1.42 0.52
CA VAL A 17 -47.29 -2.59 -0.06
C VAL A 17 -48.19 -3.21 -1.13
N SER A 18 -47.62 -3.55 -2.29
CA SER A 18 -48.35 -4.29 -3.34
C SER A 18 -47.89 -5.75 -3.40
N LYS A 19 -48.88 -6.66 -3.41
CA LYS A 19 -48.73 -8.08 -3.75
C LYS A 19 -49.18 -8.24 -5.21
N GLY A 20 -48.69 -9.17 -6.03
CA GLY A 20 -47.74 -10.25 -5.80
C GLY A 20 -48.29 -11.60 -6.33
N THR A 21 -47.58 -12.23 -7.26
CA THR A 21 -47.79 -13.61 -7.75
C THR A 21 -46.42 -14.14 -8.20
N ALA A 22 -45.81 -15.16 -7.58
CA ALA A 22 -46.22 -16.55 -7.34
C ALA A 22 -45.88 -17.49 -8.52
N GLY A 23 -44.99 -18.43 -8.24
CA GLY A 23 -44.52 -19.51 -9.11
C GLY A 23 -43.76 -20.48 -8.22
N GLU A 24 -44.25 -21.72 -8.08
CA GLU A 24 -44.03 -22.54 -6.89
C GLU A 24 -43.53 -23.95 -7.24
N ASN A 25 -42.92 -24.63 -6.27
CA ASN A 25 -42.40 -26.01 -6.30
C ASN A 25 -41.09 -26.25 -7.07
N ILE A 26 -40.05 -26.64 -6.33
CA ILE A 26 -39.52 -28.02 -6.33
C ILE A 26 -38.85 -28.25 -4.96
N ASP A 27 -39.15 -29.40 -4.35
CA ASP A 27 -38.63 -29.82 -3.05
C ASP A 27 -37.29 -30.59 -3.13
N ASP A 28 -36.81 -30.94 -1.94
CA ASP A 28 -36.06 -32.17 -1.60
C ASP A 28 -34.53 -32.05 -1.37
N LEU A 29 -34.07 -32.94 -0.48
CA LEU A 29 -32.71 -33.20 0.00
C LEU A 29 -32.09 -32.07 0.86
N GLY A 30 -31.79 -32.27 2.16
CA GLY A 30 -31.95 -33.47 3.00
C GLY A 30 -30.80 -33.61 4.00
N THR A 31 -30.91 -32.98 5.18
CA THR A 31 -29.90 -33.07 6.25
C THR A 31 -30.13 -34.25 7.19
N PRO A 32 -29.10 -35.05 7.53
CA PRO A 32 -29.09 -35.87 8.73
C PRO A 32 -28.39 -35.15 9.90
N VAL A 33 -29.05 -35.10 11.06
CA VAL A 33 -28.44 -34.79 12.37
C VAL A 33 -27.93 -36.11 12.98
N GLY A 34 -26.91 -36.03 13.84
CA GLY A 34 -26.44 -37.17 14.62
C GLY A 34 -25.47 -36.76 15.73
N ASP A 35 -25.93 -36.86 16.97
CA ASP A 35 -25.18 -36.72 18.22
C ASP A 35 -24.37 -38.04 18.50
N ASP A 36 -23.60 -38.28 19.58
CA ASP A 36 -23.41 -37.60 20.88
C ASP A 36 -22.07 -38.10 21.55
N VAL A 37 -21.55 -37.37 22.55
CA VAL A 37 -20.53 -37.73 23.61
C VAL A 37 -19.22 -38.47 23.21
N THR A 38 -18.14 -38.60 24.02
CA THR A 38 -17.87 -38.36 25.46
C THR A 38 -16.55 -37.59 25.71
N VAL A 39 -16.46 -36.94 26.89
CA VAL A 39 -15.23 -36.38 27.49
C VAL A 39 -14.43 -37.45 28.25
N THR A 40 -13.09 -37.37 28.22
CA THR A 40 -12.19 -37.76 29.33
C THR A 40 -10.88 -36.98 29.26
N ASP A 41 -10.46 -36.38 30.37
CA ASP A 41 -9.14 -35.77 30.60
C ASP A 41 -8.02 -36.83 30.78
N ASN A 42 -6.76 -36.47 30.53
CA ASN A 42 -5.73 -36.48 31.59
C ASN A 42 -4.38 -35.80 31.19
N ASP A 43 -3.55 -35.54 32.21
CA ASP A 43 -2.20 -34.93 32.18
C ASP A 43 -1.14 -35.68 31.33
N GLY A 44 0.03 -35.05 31.08
CA GLY A 44 1.10 -35.70 30.28
C GLY A 44 2.55 -35.16 30.26
N ASP A 45 2.84 -33.93 30.73
CA ASP A 45 4.18 -33.42 31.13
C ASP A 45 5.41 -33.41 30.15
N THR A 46 6.43 -32.63 30.56
CA THR A 46 7.89 -32.67 30.30
C THR A 46 8.51 -32.87 28.88
N THR A 47 8.94 -31.73 28.31
CA THR A 47 10.34 -31.44 27.86
C THR A 47 10.99 -32.08 26.61
N GLN A 48 11.74 -31.23 25.88
CA GLN A 48 13.10 -31.45 25.32
C GLN A 48 13.35 -32.61 24.31
N SER A 49 14.35 -32.56 23.41
CA SER A 49 15.27 -31.51 22.94
C SER A 49 15.94 -32.02 21.65
N THR A 50 16.32 -31.14 20.71
CA THR A 50 17.28 -31.38 19.60
C THR A 50 16.92 -32.49 18.56
N GLY A 51 17.36 -32.45 17.31
CA GLY A 51 18.05 -31.38 16.58
C GLY A 51 18.93 -31.91 15.43
N THR A 52 18.90 -31.22 14.27
CA THR A 52 19.98 -31.16 13.26
C THR A 52 20.33 -32.41 12.43
N GLY A 53 20.52 -32.23 11.10
CA GLY A 53 21.15 -33.20 10.19
C GLY A 53 20.17 -33.91 9.24
N ALA A 54 19.95 -33.56 7.96
CA ALA A 54 20.77 -33.03 6.86
C ALA A 54 21.54 -34.08 6.03
N LYS A 55 21.35 -34.00 4.69
CA LYS A 55 21.80 -34.82 3.54
C LYS A 55 20.68 -35.74 2.99
N SER A 56 20.27 -35.74 1.70
CA SER A 56 20.86 -35.45 0.38
C SER A 56 21.29 -36.69 -0.41
N ALA A 57 20.84 -36.75 -1.67
CA ALA A 57 21.36 -37.55 -2.81
C ALA A 57 21.09 -39.08 -2.82
N LYS A 58 21.04 -39.80 -3.97
CA LYS A 58 20.78 -39.49 -5.42
C LYS A 58 20.79 -40.82 -6.24
N LYS A 59 20.21 -40.82 -7.47
CA LYS A 59 20.09 -41.94 -8.45
C LYS A 59 19.07 -43.03 -8.05
N ALA A 60 18.18 -43.56 -8.91
CA ALA A 60 18.24 -44.09 -10.30
C ALA A 60 18.76 -45.54 -10.36
N SER A 61 18.34 -46.44 -11.27
CA SER A 61 17.68 -46.29 -12.59
C SER A 61 17.03 -47.59 -13.12
N ALA A 62 16.12 -47.49 -14.11
CA ALA A 62 15.88 -48.47 -15.21
C ALA A 62 15.35 -49.90 -14.86
N ALA A 63 14.64 -50.65 -15.72
CA ALA A 63 13.90 -50.36 -16.96
C ALA A 63 12.92 -51.53 -17.32
N ARG A 64 12.13 -51.32 -18.40
CA ARG A 64 11.40 -52.26 -19.30
C ARG A 64 11.68 -53.78 -19.13
N ASN A 65 10.73 -54.70 -19.36
CA ASN A 65 10.02 -54.86 -20.65
C ASN A 65 8.85 -55.91 -20.59
N GLY A 66 7.88 -55.84 -21.52
CA GLY A 66 6.81 -56.86 -21.69
C GLY A 66 5.93 -56.58 -22.93
N LYS A 67 5.55 -57.60 -23.72
CA LYS A 67 4.99 -57.43 -25.09
C LYS A 67 4.29 -58.66 -25.70
N SER A 68 3.06 -58.51 -26.23
CA SER A 68 2.42 -59.24 -27.37
C SER A 68 0.95 -58.75 -27.52
N THR A 69 0.18 -58.87 -28.62
CA THR A 69 0.25 -59.44 -30.01
C THR A 69 -0.47 -58.44 -30.98
N LYS A 70 -0.07 -58.20 -32.25
CA LYS A 70 -0.36 -58.95 -33.52
C LYS A 70 -1.86 -59.25 -33.78
N ASN A 71 -2.47 -59.11 -34.97
CA ASN A 71 -2.06 -58.92 -36.40
C ASN A 71 -3.26 -58.28 -37.21
N ALA A 72 -3.30 -58.08 -38.56
CA ALA A 72 -2.39 -57.44 -39.54
C ALA A 72 -2.97 -57.50 -41.00
N LYS A 73 -2.74 -56.45 -41.85
CA LYS A 73 -3.11 -56.28 -43.31
C LYS A 73 -4.60 -56.03 -43.65
N GLY A 74 -5.00 -55.34 -44.74
CA GLY A 74 -4.31 -54.37 -45.63
C GLY A 74 -4.31 -54.65 -47.17
N ALA A 75 -4.78 -53.71 -48.02
CA ALA A 75 -4.60 -53.65 -49.50
C ALA A 75 -5.04 -52.28 -50.15
N LYS A 76 -4.58 -51.96 -51.39
CA LYS A 76 -5.03 -50.81 -52.26
C LYS A 76 -4.72 -51.09 -53.76
N PRO A 77 -5.59 -50.72 -54.72
CA PRO A 77 -5.33 -49.72 -55.81
C PRO A 77 -6.54 -48.71 -55.97
N ALA A 78 -6.67 -47.66 -56.81
CA ALA A 78 -6.01 -47.07 -58.02
C ALA A 78 -6.46 -47.59 -59.41
N ALA A 79 -6.81 -46.77 -60.44
CA ALA A 79 -7.09 -45.32 -60.58
C ALA A 79 -8.43 -45.10 -61.37
N THR A 80 -8.73 -44.28 -62.40
CA THR A 80 -8.08 -43.36 -63.39
C THR A 80 -9.15 -42.43 -64.04
N ALA A 81 -8.78 -41.30 -64.68
CA ALA A 81 -9.57 -40.44 -65.61
C ALA A 81 -10.67 -39.54 -64.94
N ASP A 82 -10.70 -38.20 -64.98
CA ASP A 82 -10.14 -37.12 -65.88
C ASP A 82 -10.99 -36.94 -67.18
N ASP A 83 -11.38 -35.75 -67.74
CA ASP A 83 -11.00 -34.31 -67.56
C ASP A 83 -12.12 -33.30 -68.10
N ASP A 84 -11.81 -32.00 -68.37
CA ASP A 84 -12.55 -30.90 -69.12
C ASP A 84 -13.72 -30.09 -68.46
N ALA A 85 -14.07 -28.82 -68.80
CA ALA A 85 -13.41 -27.64 -69.44
C ALA A 85 -14.31 -26.34 -69.41
N ALA A 86 -13.81 -25.20 -69.93
CA ALA A 86 -14.42 -23.84 -70.13
C ALA A 86 -14.60 -22.94 -68.86
N ASP A 87 -14.34 -21.61 -68.81
CA ASP A 87 -14.25 -20.46 -69.77
C ASP A 87 -15.64 -19.83 -70.11
N ALA A 88 -15.90 -18.50 -70.17
CA ALA A 88 -15.02 -17.31 -70.21
C ALA A 88 -15.71 -15.98 -69.74
N THR A 89 -14.90 -14.90 -69.57
CA THR A 89 -15.15 -13.44 -69.83
C THR A 89 -16.37 -12.62 -69.28
N ASP A 90 -16.04 -11.45 -68.72
CA ASP A 90 -16.55 -10.07 -69.00
C ASP A 90 -18.06 -9.67 -68.84
N ALA A 91 -18.45 -8.38 -68.83
CA ALA A 91 -17.88 -7.13 -68.25
C ALA A 91 -18.87 -5.95 -68.44
N ALA A 92 -18.82 -4.95 -67.53
CA ALA A 92 -19.46 -3.62 -67.65
C ALA A 92 -21.03 -3.62 -67.74
N ASP A 93 -21.76 -2.49 -67.73
CA ASP A 93 -21.37 -1.07 -67.57
C ASP A 93 -22.44 -0.26 -66.77
N ALA A 94 -22.22 1.05 -66.65
CA ALA A 94 -22.89 2.04 -65.82
C ALA A 94 -24.38 2.37 -66.08
N SER A 95 -24.93 3.16 -65.14
CA SER A 95 -26.07 4.09 -65.26
C SER A 95 -27.48 3.49 -65.43
N ASP A 96 -28.57 4.15 -65.04
CA ASP A 96 -28.70 5.51 -64.47
C ASP A 96 -29.79 5.57 -63.37
N ALA A 97 -29.99 6.73 -62.75
CA ALA A 97 -31.01 6.92 -61.71
C ALA A 97 -32.43 7.08 -62.28
N ASP A 98 -33.42 6.42 -61.67
CA ASP A 98 -34.80 6.89 -61.69
C ASP A 98 -35.50 6.57 -60.35
N ALA A 99 -36.46 7.40 -59.94
CA ALA A 99 -37.01 7.39 -58.59
C ALA A 99 -38.44 6.85 -58.55
N VAL A 100 -38.62 5.65 -57.98
CA VAL A 100 -39.94 5.08 -57.67
C VAL A 100 -39.99 4.64 -56.21
N ALA A 101 -40.90 5.24 -55.45
CA ALA A 101 -41.25 4.77 -54.12
C ALA A 101 -42.23 3.59 -54.23
N ALA A 102 -41.80 2.44 -53.73
CA ALA A 102 -42.66 1.29 -53.48
C ALA A 102 -42.30 0.73 -52.10
N ASP A 103 -43.20 0.91 -51.15
CA ASP A 103 -43.19 0.25 -49.85
C ASP A 103 -43.70 -1.19 -50.02
N ASP A 104 -42.90 -2.18 -49.60
CA ASP A 104 -43.37 -3.54 -49.32
C ASP A 104 -42.27 -4.41 -48.67
N GLY A 105 -42.58 -4.98 -47.49
CA GLY A 105 -42.11 -6.32 -47.10
C GLY A 105 -40.65 -6.54 -46.69
N LEU A 106 -40.19 -5.91 -45.61
CA LEU A 106 -39.15 -6.48 -44.74
C LEU A 106 -39.64 -6.54 -43.29
N ASP A 107 -39.31 -7.62 -42.58
CA ASP A 107 -39.90 -7.94 -41.27
C ASP A 107 -39.70 -6.81 -40.23
N GLU A 108 -40.81 -6.37 -39.63
CA GLU A 108 -40.79 -5.42 -38.53
C GLU A 108 -40.14 -6.07 -37.31
N VAL A 109 -38.85 -5.75 -37.08
CA VAL A 109 -38.07 -6.30 -35.97
C VAL A 109 -38.79 -6.05 -34.65
N PRO A 110 -38.99 -7.06 -33.78
CA PRO A 110 -39.60 -6.87 -32.48
C PRO A 110 -38.90 -5.75 -31.72
N PHE A 111 -39.64 -4.90 -30.99
CA PHE A 111 -39.08 -3.70 -30.36
C PHE A 111 -37.92 -3.99 -29.40
N GLU A 112 -37.82 -5.20 -28.85
CA GLU A 112 -36.71 -5.68 -27.99
C GLU A 112 -35.40 -5.97 -28.78
N LEU A 113 -35.45 -5.94 -30.11
CA LEU A 113 -34.33 -6.10 -31.05
C LEU A 113 -34.14 -4.88 -31.96
N ALA A 114 -34.96 -3.84 -31.82
CA ALA A 114 -34.67 -2.56 -32.42
C ALA A 114 -33.47 -1.93 -31.71
N GLU A 115 -32.34 -1.76 -32.41
CA GLU A 115 -31.24 -0.95 -31.88
C GLU A 115 -31.75 0.48 -31.66
N ASP A 116 -31.66 0.98 -30.42
CA ASP A 116 -31.87 2.40 -30.10
C ASP A 116 -30.85 3.23 -30.89
N LYS A 117 -31.28 3.70 -32.06
CA LYS A 117 -30.52 4.65 -32.86
C LYS A 117 -30.46 5.95 -32.04
N PRO A 118 -29.27 6.45 -31.69
CA PRO A 118 -29.15 7.70 -30.93
C PRO A 118 -29.90 8.80 -31.68
N SER A 119 -30.52 9.71 -30.93
CA SER A 119 -31.34 10.76 -31.51
C SER A 119 -30.49 11.62 -32.46
N ALA A 120 -31.12 12.26 -33.46
CA ALA A 120 -30.41 13.07 -34.43
C ALA A 120 -29.60 14.21 -33.78
N ASP A 121 -30.02 14.65 -32.58
CA ASP A 121 -29.37 15.69 -31.77
C ASP A 121 -28.20 15.15 -30.91
N GLU A 122 -28.04 13.83 -30.79
CA GLU A 122 -26.90 13.15 -30.14
C GLU A 122 -25.82 12.68 -31.14
N LEU A 123 -26.14 12.71 -32.44
CA LEU A 123 -25.18 12.42 -33.51
C LEU A 123 -24.37 13.66 -33.88
N PRO A 124 -23.06 13.52 -34.16
CA PRO A 124 -22.23 14.64 -34.57
C PRO A 124 -22.65 15.21 -35.93
N GLU A 125 -22.83 16.54 -36.03
CA GLU A 125 -23.34 17.23 -37.23
C GLU A 125 -22.56 16.88 -38.52
N THR A 126 -21.27 16.58 -38.41
CA THR A 126 -20.40 16.25 -39.55
C THR A 126 -20.23 14.75 -39.80
N GLY A 127 -20.74 13.89 -38.92
CA GLY A 127 -20.47 12.44 -38.93
C GLY A 127 -19.00 12.05 -38.66
N LEU A 128 -18.13 13.01 -38.33
CA LEU A 128 -16.70 12.75 -38.13
C LEU A 128 -16.41 12.20 -36.74
N VAL A 129 -15.60 11.14 -36.68
CA VAL A 129 -15.15 10.50 -35.42
C VAL A 129 -14.38 11.47 -34.50
N SER A 130 -13.93 12.62 -35.02
CA SER A 130 -13.30 13.70 -34.24
C SER A 130 -14.28 14.53 -33.39
N GLU A 131 -15.60 14.45 -33.64
CA GLU A 131 -16.60 15.13 -32.81
C GLU A 131 -17.02 14.33 -31.58
N PHE A 132 -16.54 13.09 -31.41
CA PHE A 132 -16.67 12.34 -30.15
C PHE A 132 -15.78 12.92 -29.04
N VAL A 133 -16.20 14.08 -28.52
CA VAL A 133 -15.73 14.80 -27.32
C VAL A 133 -14.26 14.57 -27.00
N ASP A 134 -13.38 15.42 -27.56
CA ASP A 134 -11.93 15.36 -27.37
C ASP A 134 -11.55 15.64 -25.88
N VAL A 135 -11.56 14.57 -25.07
CA VAL A 135 -11.62 14.65 -23.60
C VAL A 135 -10.40 15.37 -23.04
N ASN A 136 -10.62 16.55 -22.44
CA ASN A 136 -9.55 17.37 -21.89
C ASN A 136 -8.69 16.56 -20.91
N LYS A 137 -7.37 16.73 -20.95
CA LYS A 137 -6.37 16.04 -20.10
C LYS A 137 -6.76 15.99 -18.61
N ARG A 138 -7.49 16.99 -18.10
CA ARG A 138 -8.07 17.00 -16.74
C ARG A 138 -9.27 16.05 -16.58
N GLN A 139 -10.24 16.10 -17.49
CA GLN A 139 -11.40 15.19 -17.52
C GLN A 139 -10.95 13.73 -17.71
N ALA A 140 -10.01 13.45 -18.62
CA ALA A 140 -9.47 12.12 -18.85
C ALA A 140 -8.74 11.56 -17.62
N ALA A 141 -8.01 12.40 -16.88
CA ALA A 141 -7.41 12.01 -15.60
C ALA A 141 -8.48 11.75 -14.53
N TRP A 142 -9.54 12.57 -14.47
CA TRP A 142 -10.64 12.39 -13.52
C TRP A 142 -11.45 11.11 -13.79
N LEU A 143 -11.77 10.79 -15.05
CA LEU A 143 -12.46 9.55 -15.42
C LEU A 143 -11.67 8.30 -14.99
N VAL A 144 -10.36 8.29 -15.23
CA VAL A 144 -9.47 7.21 -14.74
C VAL A 144 -9.40 7.19 -13.21
N SER A 145 -9.31 8.35 -12.57
CA SER A 145 -9.33 8.45 -11.11
C SER A 145 -10.59 7.82 -10.53
N ASN A 146 -11.76 8.14 -11.09
CA ASN A 146 -13.06 7.64 -10.63
C ASN A 146 -13.22 6.12 -10.87
N ARG A 147 -12.79 5.62 -12.04
CA ARG A 147 -12.73 4.17 -12.34
C ARG A 147 -11.92 3.44 -11.28
N GLU A 148 -10.66 3.84 -11.10
CA GLU A 148 -9.71 3.14 -10.24
C GLU A 148 -10.09 3.25 -8.77
N SER A 149 -10.58 4.42 -8.32
CA SER A 149 -11.10 4.57 -6.96
C SER A 149 -12.34 3.72 -6.73
N THR A 150 -13.28 3.65 -7.67
CA THR A 150 -14.51 2.83 -7.52
C THR A 150 -14.18 1.34 -7.50
N THR A 151 -13.28 0.87 -8.36
CA THR A 151 -12.83 -0.53 -8.38
C THR A 151 -12.08 -0.91 -7.10
N ALA A 152 -11.19 -0.03 -6.60
CA ALA A 152 -10.43 -0.31 -5.38
C ALA A 152 -11.29 -0.19 -4.10
N LEU A 153 -12.20 0.79 -4.03
CA LEU A 153 -13.17 0.98 -2.93
C LEU A 153 -14.06 -0.26 -2.72
N ARG A 154 -14.49 -0.88 -3.83
CA ARG A 154 -15.30 -2.12 -3.83
C ARG A 154 -14.46 -3.39 -3.62
N SER A 155 -13.14 -3.29 -3.44
CA SER A 155 -12.29 -4.47 -3.19
C SER A 155 -12.38 -4.93 -1.74
N PRO A 156 -12.33 -6.25 -1.46
CA PRO A 156 -12.32 -6.76 -0.09
C PRO A 156 -11.09 -6.28 0.69
N PHE A 157 -9.95 -6.07 0.02
CA PHE A 157 -8.74 -5.54 0.67
C PHE A 157 -8.92 -4.11 1.19
N PHE A 158 -9.65 -3.24 0.47
CA PHE A 158 -10.00 -1.92 0.98
C PHE A 158 -10.90 -2.03 2.21
N LEU A 159 -12.00 -2.78 2.11
CA LEU A 159 -12.99 -2.90 3.18
C LEU A 159 -12.39 -3.54 4.45
N VAL A 160 -11.58 -4.58 4.32
CA VAL A 160 -10.87 -5.22 5.44
C VAL A 160 -9.81 -4.28 6.03
N THR A 161 -9.09 -3.50 5.21
CA THR A 161 -8.13 -2.51 5.73
C THR A 161 -8.84 -1.44 6.56
N GLY A 162 -9.95 -0.89 6.05
CA GLY A 162 -10.79 0.05 6.78
C GLY A 162 -11.35 -0.54 8.09
N ALA A 163 -11.88 -1.76 8.05
CA ALA A 163 -12.39 -2.45 9.23
C ALA A 163 -11.32 -2.71 10.30
N VAL A 164 -10.12 -3.18 9.90
CA VAL A 164 -8.99 -3.39 10.82
C VAL A 164 -8.53 -2.07 11.45
N ILE A 165 -8.52 -0.97 10.69
CA ILE A 165 -8.18 0.36 11.20
C ILE A 165 -9.22 0.84 12.22
N VAL A 166 -10.51 0.76 11.90
CA VAL A 166 -11.60 1.18 12.81
C VAL A 166 -11.62 0.34 14.09
N LEU A 167 -11.53 -0.99 13.96
CA LEU A 167 -11.48 -1.88 15.12
C LEU A 167 -10.21 -1.69 15.95
N GLY A 168 -9.07 -1.43 15.32
CA GLY A 168 -7.81 -1.12 16.03
C GLY A 168 -7.88 0.18 16.83
N ILE A 169 -8.47 1.23 16.27
CA ILE A 169 -8.68 2.51 16.98
C ILE A 169 -9.66 2.32 18.14
N LEU A 170 -10.79 1.64 17.92
CA LEU A 170 -11.77 1.35 18.98
C LEU A 170 -11.15 0.50 20.09
N ALA A 171 -10.39 -0.54 19.75
CA ALA A 171 -9.70 -1.40 20.72
C ALA A 171 -8.64 -0.63 21.54
N ALA A 172 -7.91 0.31 20.92
CA ALA A 172 -6.97 1.18 21.62
C ALA A 172 -7.68 2.15 22.59
N ILE A 173 -8.82 2.74 22.18
CA ILE A 173 -9.63 3.61 23.04
C ILE A 173 -10.22 2.82 24.20
N ILE A 174 -10.83 1.65 23.96
CA ILE A 174 -11.41 0.79 24.99
C ILE A 174 -10.34 0.32 25.98
N SER A 175 -9.18 -0.15 25.49
CA SER A 175 -8.04 -0.51 26.35
C SER A 175 -7.59 0.68 27.22
N GLY A 176 -7.53 1.87 26.64
CA GLY A 176 -7.22 3.12 27.33
C GLY A 176 -8.32 3.65 28.26
N VAL A 177 -9.51 3.03 28.28
CA VAL A 177 -10.57 3.27 29.28
C VAL A 177 -10.50 2.24 30.39
N VAL A 178 -10.36 0.96 30.05
CA VAL A 178 -10.21 -0.15 31.00
C VAL A 178 -8.99 0.07 31.89
N ALA A 179 -7.79 0.24 31.33
CA ALA A 179 -6.58 0.51 32.12
C ALA A 179 -6.67 1.81 32.96
N GLY A 180 -7.36 2.83 32.46
CA GLY A 180 -7.62 4.09 33.19
C GLY A 180 -8.70 3.98 34.28
N SER A 181 -9.41 2.84 34.33
CA SER A 181 -10.37 2.46 35.36
C SER A 181 -9.74 1.48 36.35
N ASP A 182 -8.88 0.57 35.89
CA ASP A 182 -8.13 -0.36 36.73
C ASP A 182 -7.10 0.35 37.61
N ALA A 183 -6.45 1.40 37.08
CA ALA A 183 -5.65 2.35 37.85
C ALA A 183 -6.44 3.11 38.95
N LYS A 184 -7.77 2.88 39.06
CA LYS A 184 -8.65 3.39 40.11
C LYS A 184 -9.38 2.28 40.90
N SER A 185 -9.45 1.06 40.37
CA SER A 185 -10.17 -0.06 41.00
C SER A 185 -9.35 -0.69 42.13
N GLY A 186 -8.03 -0.84 41.92
CA GLY A 186 -7.06 -1.16 42.96
C GLY A 186 -6.78 0.05 43.85
N THR A 187 -7.75 0.48 44.66
CA THR A 187 -7.50 1.45 45.75
C THR A 187 -6.76 0.70 46.87
N PRO A 188 -5.45 0.91 47.07
CA PRO A 188 -4.71 0.15 48.07
C PRO A 188 -5.18 0.52 49.47
N THR A 189 -5.01 -0.42 50.39
CA THR A 189 -5.59 -0.40 51.73
C THR A 189 -4.49 -0.26 52.79
N MET A 190 -4.71 0.60 53.78
CA MET A 190 -3.71 0.97 54.78
C MET A 190 -4.30 1.02 56.18
N ALA A 191 -3.65 0.42 57.17
CA ALA A 191 -3.91 0.75 58.57
C ALA A 191 -3.10 2.00 58.96
N MET A 192 -3.73 2.96 59.64
CA MET A 192 -3.04 4.07 60.31
C MET A 192 -3.40 4.07 61.80
N VAL A 193 -2.44 4.42 62.66
CA VAL A 193 -2.65 4.40 64.11
C VAL A 193 -3.23 5.73 64.60
N GLY A 194 -4.41 5.69 65.23
CA GLY A 194 -4.98 6.83 65.96
C GLY A 194 -5.45 8.01 65.11
N VAL A 195 -5.85 7.78 63.86
CA VAL A 195 -6.37 8.83 62.96
C VAL A 195 -7.87 9.11 63.16
N GLY A 196 -8.64 8.12 63.61
CA GLY A 196 -10.07 8.27 63.92
C GLY A 196 -10.87 8.94 62.79
N GLU A 197 -11.58 10.02 63.12
CA GLU A 197 -12.38 10.81 62.16
C GLU A 197 -11.54 11.45 61.03
N GLN A 198 -10.23 11.62 61.22
CA GLN A 198 -9.34 12.20 60.21
C GLN A 198 -9.01 11.21 59.08
N ALA A 199 -9.31 9.91 59.26
CA ALA A 199 -9.04 8.88 58.26
C ALA A 199 -9.57 9.30 56.86
N ALA A 200 -10.82 9.76 56.77
CA ALA A 200 -11.44 10.19 55.51
C ALA A 200 -10.71 11.36 54.81
N MET A 201 -10.04 12.24 55.57
CA MET A 201 -9.21 13.31 54.99
C MET A 201 -7.96 12.72 54.32
N TYR A 202 -7.27 11.80 55.00
CA TYR A 202 -6.13 11.09 54.45
C TYR A 202 -6.53 10.16 53.29
N GLU A 203 -7.72 9.55 53.32
CA GLU A 203 -8.25 8.75 52.20
C GLU A 203 -8.41 9.64 50.95
N GLN A 204 -9.03 10.81 51.10
CA GLN A 204 -9.23 11.77 50.02
C GLN A 204 -7.92 12.38 49.51
N GLN A 205 -6.93 12.59 50.39
CA GLN A 205 -5.64 13.19 50.03
C GLN A 205 -4.68 12.20 49.34
N LEU A 206 -4.68 10.93 49.74
CA LEU A 206 -3.75 9.90 49.22
C LEU A 206 -4.38 9.01 48.13
N GLY A 207 -5.72 8.94 48.08
CA GLY A 207 -6.44 7.95 47.27
C GLY A 207 -6.13 6.52 47.73
N VAL A 208 -6.15 6.31 49.05
CA VAL A 208 -5.83 5.07 49.78
C VAL A 208 -6.99 4.82 50.72
N LYS A 209 -7.43 3.58 50.91
CA LYS A 209 -8.50 3.27 51.86
C LYS A 209 -7.90 3.03 53.25
N ILE A 210 -8.35 3.76 54.27
CA ILE A 210 -7.67 3.82 55.57
C ILE A 210 -8.52 3.19 56.68
N THR A 211 -7.93 2.25 57.38
CA THR A 211 -8.50 1.61 58.58
C THR A 211 -7.82 2.18 59.83
N ASP A 212 -8.60 2.79 60.72
CA ASP A 212 -8.09 3.27 62.00
C ASP A 212 -7.72 2.11 62.94
N ALA A 213 -6.49 2.12 63.43
CA ALA A 213 -5.96 1.16 64.39
C ALA A 213 -5.68 1.85 65.73
N LYS A 214 -6.07 1.20 66.84
CA LYS A 214 -5.94 1.78 68.19
C LYS A 214 -4.49 1.89 68.68
N ASP A 215 -3.62 1.04 68.17
CA ASP A 215 -2.20 0.97 68.49
C ASP A 215 -1.44 0.27 67.34
N ALA A 216 -0.11 0.32 67.40
CA ALA A 216 0.77 -0.30 66.41
C ALA A 216 0.61 -1.82 66.29
N GLN A 217 0.23 -2.51 67.37
CA GLN A 217 0.13 -3.97 67.42
C GLN A 217 -1.19 -4.42 66.76
N ALA A 218 -2.26 -3.65 66.92
CA ALA A 218 -3.50 -3.80 66.15
C ALA A 218 -3.29 -3.53 64.65
N ALA A 219 -2.49 -2.51 64.29
CA ALA A 219 -2.17 -2.23 62.89
C ALA A 219 -1.38 -3.39 62.23
N GLU A 220 -0.34 -3.88 62.89
CA GLU A 220 0.44 -5.05 62.47
C GLU A 220 -0.44 -6.32 62.36
N LYS A 221 -1.39 -6.49 63.28
CA LYS A 221 -2.35 -7.61 63.25
C LYS A 221 -3.33 -7.53 62.08
N LEU A 222 -3.74 -6.34 61.64
CA LEU A 222 -4.59 -6.17 60.45
C LEU A 222 -3.86 -6.53 59.15
N VAL A 223 -2.56 -6.22 59.05
CA VAL A 223 -1.69 -6.69 57.94
C VAL A 223 -1.58 -8.22 57.95
N LYS A 224 -1.29 -8.81 59.12
CA LYS A 224 -1.20 -10.28 59.30
C LYS A 224 -2.52 -11.03 59.10
N GLU A 225 -3.65 -10.34 59.20
CA GLU A 225 -4.99 -10.89 58.89
C GLU A 225 -5.40 -10.68 57.42
N GLY A 226 -4.55 -10.08 56.58
CA GLY A 226 -4.86 -9.82 55.17
C GLY A 226 -5.99 -8.81 54.96
N LYS A 227 -6.21 -7.91 55.93
CA LYS A 227 -7.30 -6.91 55.90
C LYS A 227 -6.87 -5.54 55.39
N VAL A 228 -5.56 -5.28 55.39
CA VAL A 228 -4.92 -4.11 54.79
C VAL A 228 -3.60 -4.53 54.14
N ASP A 229 -3.22 -3.89 53.04
CA ASP A 229 -1.99 -4.20 52.29
C ASP A 229 -0.73 -3.74 53.04
N ALA A 230 -0.84 -2.67 53.85
CA ALA A 230 0.22 -2.22 54.76
C ALA A 230 -0.32 -1.49 56.00
N ALA A 231 0.53 -1.35 57.02
CA ALA A 231 0.33 -0.44 58.14
C ALA A 231 1.35 0.71 58.08
N PHE A 232 0.87 1.94 58.21
CA PHE A 232 1.69 3.17 58.29
C PHE A 232 1.67 3.69 59.73
N ILE A 233 2.82 3.61 60.39
CA ILE A 233 2.99 3.98 61.80
C ILE A 233 3.82 5.26 61.87
N GLN A 234 3.17 6.34 62.28
CA GLN A 234 3.85 7.60 62.61
C GLN A 234 4.37 7.53 64.06
N ASP A 235 5.57 8.06 64.30
CA ASP A 235 6.10 8.20 65.66
C ASP A 235 5.38 9.34 66.40
N PRO A 236 4.71 9.10 67.54
CA PRO A 236 4.03 10.15 68.30
C PRO A 236 4.99 11.19 68.92
N SER A 237 6.31 10.95 68.92
CA SER A 237 7.30 11.97 69.30
C SER A 237 7.72 12.89 68.14
N GLY A 238 7.44 12.49 66.89
CA GLY A 238 7.83 13.21 65.68
C GLY A 238 9.35 13.26 65.42
N GLN A 239 10.15 12.42 66.09
CA GLN A 239 11.62 12.41 65.96
C GLN A 239 12.14 11.24 65.10
N ALA A 240 11.42 10.12 65.06
CA ALA A 240 11.72 9.01 64.17
C ALA A 240 10.98 9.15 62.82
N GLN A 241 11.53 8.53 61.77
CA GLN A 241 10.86 8.46 60.47
C GLN A 241 9.64 7.52 60.55
N PRO A 242 8.53 7.84 59.86
CA PRO A 242 7.36 6.97 59.86
C PRO A 242 7.69 5.62 59.23
N THR A 243 7.19 4.54 59.84
CA THR A 243 7.50 3.16 59.47
C THR A 243 6.34 2.53 58.71
N ILE A 244 6.64 1.84 57.61
CA ILE A 244 5.67 1.04 56.84
C ILE A 244 5.93 -0.44 57.12
N ILE A 245 4.89 -1.17 57.51
CA ILE A 245 4.91 -2.62 57.70
C ILE A 245 3.98 -3.25 56.65
N ALA A 246 4.51 -4.15 55.83
CA ALA A 246 3.76 -5.00 54.91
C ALA A 246 4.05 -6.48 55.23
N LEU A 247 3.31 -7.41 54.63
CA LEU A 247 3.38 -8.83 55.00
C LEU A 247 4.57 -9.56 54.34
N ASP A 248 4.51 -9.76 53.03
CA ASP A 248 5.49 -10.58 52.27
C ASP A 248 6.22 -9.79 51.17
N GLU A 249 5.61 -8.74 50.62
CA GLU A 249 6.14 -7.93 49.51
C GLU A 249 6.16 -6.42 49.85
N GLN A 250 6.98 -5.63 49.14
CA GLN A 250 6.96 -4.18 49.30
C GLN A 250 5.72 -3.58 48.61
N PRO A 251 4.93 -2.73 49.28
CA PRO A 251 3.70 -2.20 48.71
C PRO A 251 4.01 -1.01 47.80
N GLU A 252 4.59 -1.26 46.63
CA GLU A 252 5.08 -0.24 45.70
C GLU A 252 4.03 0.83 45.38
N ALA A 253 2.77 0.43 45.15
CA ALA A 253 1.66 1.35 44.89
C ALA A 253 1.32 2.28 46.08
N LEU A 254 1.60 1.88 47.33
CA LEU A 254 1.48 2.75 48.51
C LEU A 254 2.73 3.62 48.68
N LEU A 255 3.91 3.07 48.44
CA LEU A 255 5.17 3.81 48.51
C LEU A 255 5.20 4.94 47.47
N GLU A 256 4.71 4.72 46.25
CA GLU A 256 4.61 5.75 45.21
C GLU A 256 3.56 6.84 45.53
N LYS A 257 2.54 6.52 46.34
CA LYS A 257 1.51 7.47 46.82
C LYS A 257 1.96 8.27 48.05
N LEU A 258 2.76 7.67 48.93
CA LEU A 258 3.34 8.32 50.10
C LEU A 258 4.63 9.10 49.78
N ALA A 259 5.32 8.79 48.69
CA ALA A 259 6.50 9.52 48.25
C ALA A 259 6.14 11.00 47.99
N PRO A 260 6.88 11.97 48.56
CA PRO A 260 6.63 13.38 48.31
C PRO A 260 6.98 13.74 46.86
N LYS A 261 5.98 13.70 45.98
CA LYS A 261 6.11 14.07 44.57
C LYS A 261 6.29 15.58 44.46
N THR A 262 7.55 16.02 44.42
CA THR A 262 7.92 17.40 44.10
C THR A 262 7.36 17.77 42.73
N GLU A 263 6.35 18.65 42.69
CA GLU A 263 5.70 19.06 41.44
C GLU A 263 6.64 19.88 40.55
N ALA A 264 7.31 19.20 39.63
CA ALA A 264 8.17 19.81 38.63
C ALA A 264 7.31 20.61 37.63
N THR A 265 7.23 21.94 37.82
CA THR A 265 6.59 22.83 36.86
C THR A 265 7.35 22.78 35.53
N LEU A 266 6.78 22.09 34.54
CA LEU A 266 7.39 21.96 33.22
C LEU A 266 7.29 23.29 32.46
N LEU A 267 8.44 23.91 32.19
CA LEU A 267 8.53 25.11 31.33
C LEU A 267 8.01 24.86 29.90
N ASN A 268 8.06 23.61 29.44
CA ASN A 268 7.38 23.15 28.23
C ASN A 268 6.67 21.82 28.58
N ALA A 269 5.37 21.87 28.82
CA ALA A 269 4.56 20.66 28.94
C ALA A 269 4.33 20.02 27.55
N PRO A 270 4.35 18.69 27.41
CA PRO A 270 3.98 18.03 26.17
C PRO A 270 2.47 18.24 25.90
N ALA A 271 2.07 18.36 24.63
CA ALA A 271 0.66 18.47 24.26
C ALA A 271 -0.10 17.16 24.50
N VAL A 272 0.59 16.02 24.36
CA VAL A 272 0.07 14.68 24.67
C VAL A 272 1.11 13.97 25.54
N GLY A 273 0.71 13.48 26.71
CA GLY A 273 1.61 12.75 27.61
C GLY A 273 2.25 11.53 26.94
N ALA A 274 3.49 11.21 27.33
CA ALA A 274 4.34 10.26 26.61
C ALA A 274 3.74 8.83 26.57
N GLU A 275 3.03 8.46 27.63
CA GLU A 275 2.25 7.24 27.80
C GLU A 275 1.10 7.08 26.79
N ILE A 276 0.60 8.18 26.22
CA ILE A 276 -0.40 8.17 25.14
C ILE A 276 0.25 8.46 23.77
N ALA A 277 1.17 9.41 23.71
CA ALA A 277 1.84 9.82 22.46
C ALA A 277 2.65 8.69 21.83
N THR A 278 3.34 7.87 22.63
CA THR A 278 4.16 6.75 22.14
C THR A 278 3.32 5.65 21.46
N PRO A 279 2.31 5.05 22.10
CA PRO A 279 1.45 4.07 21.42
C PRO A 279 0.64 4.68 20.28
N LEU A 280 0.24 5.96 20.37
CA LEU A 280 -0.41 6.66 19.26
C LEU A 280 0.50 6.73 18.01
N LEU A 281 1.77 7.10 18.17
CA LEU A 281 2.72 7.15 17.03
C LEU A 281 2.96 5.78 16.40
N TRP A 282 3.02 4.70 17.20
CA TRP A 282 3.04 3.33 16.68
C TRP A 282 1.75 2.99 15.90
N GLY A 283 0.58 3.34 16.43
CA GLY A 283 -0.71 3.17 15.76
C GLY A 283 -0.79 3.94 14.43
N MET A 284 -0.31 5.18 14.41
CA MET A 284 -0.22 6.02 13.20
C MET A 284 0.76 5.45 12.17
N ALA A 285 1.88 4.88 12.60
CA ALA A 285 2.84 4.23 11.70
C ALA A 285 2.26 2.93 11.10
N VAL A 286 1.57 2.12 11.90
CA VAL A 286 0.85 0.92 11.43
C VAL A 286 -0.29 1.31 10.48
N PHE A 287 -1.08 2.33 10.78
CA PHE A 287 -2.09 2.88 9.88
C PHE A 287 -1.49 3.32 8.53
N ALA A 288 -0.42 4.12 8.57
CA ALA A 288 0.25 4.62 7.37
C ALA A 288 0.79 3.46 6.51
N LEU A 289 1.39 2.44 7.14
CA LEU A 289 1.85 1.23 6.46
C LEU A 289 0.69 0.44 5.84
N LEU A 290 -0.40 0.20 6.58
CA LEU A 290 -1.56 -0.54 6.08
C LEU A 290 -2.21 0.14 4.88
N VAL A 291 -2.54 1.43 4.99
CA VAL A 291 -3.23 2.19 3.93
C VAL A 291 -2.34 2.30 2.67
N VAL A 292 -1.06 2.62 2.84
CA VAL A 292 -0.14 2.76 1.70
C VAL A 292 0.20 1.40 1.07
N ALA A 293 0.38 0.35 1.87
CA ALA A 293 0.64 -1.00 1.36
C ALA A 293 -0.57 -1.57 0.61
N THR A 294 -1.79 -1.48 1.16
CA THR A 294 -3.01 -1.98 0.50
C THR A 294 -3.25 -1.27 -0.83
N LEU A 295 -3.33 0.06 -0.83
CA LEU A 295 -3.64 0.84 -2.04
C LEU A 295 -2.49 0.81 -3.06
N GLY A 296 -1.24 0.87 -2.59
CA GLY A 296 -0.06 0.74 -3.46
C GLY A 296 0.05 -0.64 -4.10
N THR A 297 -0.32 -1.70 -3.37
CA THR A 297 -0.39 -3.07 -3.90
C THR A 297 -1.51 -3.19 -4.94
N ALA A 298 -2.70 -2.65 -4.68
CA ALA A 298 -3.80 -2.65 -5.65
C ALA A 298 -3.41 -1.96 -6.96
N LEU A 299 -2.87 -0.73 -6.88
CA LEU A 299 -2.35 0.03 -8.02
C LEU A 299 -1.31 -0.76 -8.84
N TYR A 300 -0.31 -1.32 -8.16
CA TYR A 300 0.78 -2.05 -8.81
C TYR A 300 0.33 -3.40 -9.40
N GLN A 301 -0.69 -4.04 -8.80
CA GLN A 301 -1.31 -5.24 -9.36
C GLN A 301 -2.17 -4.90 -10.59
N ASN A 302 -3.04 -3.89 -10.53
CA ASN A 302 -3.86 -3.42 -11.66
C ASN A 302 -2.98 -3.12 -12.88
N LEU A 303 -1.95 -2.28 -12.71
CA LEU A 303 -1.00 -1.93 -13.77
C LEU A 303 -0.30 -3.15 -14.40
N ARG A 304 -0.06 -4.21 -13.62
CA ARG A 304 0.54 -5.46 -14.12
C ARG A 304 -0.46 -6.37 -14.82
N LEU A 305 -1.72 -6.39 -14.38
CA LEU A 305 -2.80 -7.14 -15.02
C LEU A 305 -3.14 -6.50 -16.37
N GLU A 306 -3.34 -5.18 -16.42
CA GLU A 306 -3.60 -4.46 -17.66
C GLU A 306 -2.47 -4.64 -18.68
N LYS A 307 -1.20 -4.56 -18.24
CA LYS A 307 -0.03 -4.75 -19.11
C LYS A 307 0.16 -6.20 -19.56
N ARG A 308 -0.28 -7.19 -18.78
CA ARG A 308 -0.27 -8.61 -19.19
C ARG A 308 -1.36 -8.90 -20.21
N ASN A 309 -2.53 -8.27 -20.05
CA ASN A 309 -3.72 -8.53 -20.85
C ASN A 309 -3.86 -7.55 -22.05
N ARG A 310 -2.80 -6.78 -22.38
CA ARG A 310 -2.78 -5.72 -23.41
C ARG A 310 -3.78 -4.56 -23.23
N ILE A 311 -4.52 -4.52 -22.13
CA ILE A 311 -5.49 -3.46 -21.82
C ILE A 311 -4.80 -2.07 -21.79
N THR A 312 -3.52 -1.99 -21.40
CA THR A 312 -2.75 -0.73 -21.50
C THR A 312 -2.56 -0.21 -22.93
N GLU A 313 -2.54 -1.08 -23.94
CA GLU A 313 -2.41 -0.69 -25.35
C GLU A 313 -3.77 -0.15 -25.86
N ILE A 314 -4.89 -0.73 -25.42
CA ILE A 314 -6.26 -0.27 -25.71
C ILE A 314 -6.56 1.07 -25.03
N ILE A 315 -6.28 1.19 -23.72
CA ILE A 315 -6.48 2.44 -22.95
C ILE A 315 -5.64 3.60 -23.53
N ALA A 316 -4.46 3.30 -24.09
CA ALA A 316 -3.60 4.31 -24.71
C ALA A 316 -4.11 4.82 -26.07
N ALA A 317 -5.02 4.08 -26.72
CA ALA A 317 -5.68 4.52 -27.95
C ALA A 317 -6.89 5.44 -27.66
N THR A 318 -7.53 5.32 -26.48
CA THR A 318 -8.70 6.13 -26.11
C THR A 318 -8.38 7.33 -25.21
N ILE A 319 -7.31 7.30 -24.41
CA ILE A 319 -6.95 8.44 -23.53
C ILE A 319 -5.43 8.70 -23.46
N PRO A 320 -5.00 9.98 -23.33
CA PRO A 320 -3.58 10.33 -23.24
C PRO A 320 -2.86 9.64 -22.06
N PRO A 321 -1.76 8.89 -22.29
CA PRO A 321 -1.09 8.12 -21.22
C PRO A 321 -0.60 8.95 -20.02
N ARG A 322 -0.31 10.25 -20.17
CA ARG A 322 0.00 11.15 -19.03
C ARG A 322 -1.20 11.40 -18.12
N ALA A 323 -2.39 11.57 -18.70
CA ALA A 323 -3.63 11.72 -17.96
C ALA A 323 -4.00 10.39 -17.28
N SER A 324 -3.87 9.28 -18.01
CA SER A 324 -4.08 7.91 -17.51
C SER A 324 -3.15 7.56 -16.33
N ALA A 325 -1.87 7.96 -16.36
CA ALA A 325 -0.95 7.80 -15.23
C ALA A 325 -1.33 8.67 -14.03
N SER A 326 -1.70 9.93 -14.27
CA SER A 326 -2.03 10.88 -13.21
C SER A 326 -3.34 10.51 -12.50
N GLY A 327 -4.37 10.12 -13.26
CA GLY A 327 -5.66 9.67 -12.73
C GLY A 327 -5.54 8.47 -11.79
N ARG A 328 -4.73 7.47 -12.15
CA ARG A 328 -4.45 6.32 -11.27
C ARG A 328 -3.85 6.74 -9.92
N ILE A 329 -2.91 7.68 -9.92
CA ILE A 329 -2.28 8.19 -8.70
C ILE A 329 -3.29 8.98 -7.86
N THR A 330 -4.07 9.88 -8.48
CA THR A 330 -5.12 10.64 -7.80
C THR A 330 -6.22 9.76 -7.22
N GLY A 331 -6.63 8.71 -7.93
CA GLY A 331 -7.68 7.77 -7.49
C GLY A 331 -7.26 6.89 -6.31
N MET A 332 -5.97 6.57 -6.18
CA MET A 332 -5.45 5.94 -4.95
C MET A 332 -5.32 6.96 -3.83
N LEU A 333 -4.86 8.18 -4.13
CA LEU A 333 -4.68 9.24 -3.14
C LEU A 333 -6.00 9.70 -2.49
N SER A 334 -7.10 9.73 -3.25
CA SER A 334 -8.43 9.99 -2.69
C SER A 334 -8.88 8.87 -1.75
N LEU A 335 -8.53 7.62 -2.02
CA LEU A 335 -8.77 6.50 -1.11
C LEU A 335 -7.84 6.51 0.12
N THR A 336 -6.65 7.10 0.04
CA THR A 336 -5.81 7.43 1.22
C THR A 336 -6.52 8.48 2.08
N ALA A 337 -7.07 9.54 1.46
CA ALA A 337 -7.80 10.60 2.16
C ALA A 337 -9.07 10.07 2.83
N VAL A 338 -9.82 9.15 2.20
CA VAL A 338 -10.98 8.48 2.83
C VAL A 338 -10.58 7.72 4.08
N HIS A 339 -9.51 6.91 4.04
CA HIS A 339 -9.01 6.22 5.24
C HIS A 339 -8.56 7.20 6.33
N LEU A 340 -7.90 8.30 5.98
CA LEU A 340 -7.48 9.34 6.92
C LEU A 340 -8.69 9.99 7.60
N VAL A 341 -9.70 10.42 6.84
CA VAL A 341 -10.92 11.03 7.39
C VAL A 341 -11.66 10.06 8.30
N ILE A 342 -11.82 8.79 7.90
CA ILE A 342 -12.46 7.77 8.75
C ILE A 342 -11.66 7.55 10.04
N ALA A 343 -10.33 7.41 9.97
CA ALA A 343 -9.51 7.20 11.15
C ALA A 343 -9.53 8.38 12.12
N ILE A 344 -9.42 9.61 11.61
CA ILE A 344 -9.51 10.84 12.42
C ILE A 344 -10.90 10.92 13.07
N VAL A 345 -11.99 10.80 12.30
CA VAL A 345 -13.36 10.90 12.83
C VAL A 345 -13.63 9.84 13.90
N VAL A 346 -13.22 8.59 13.70
CA VAL A 346 -13.40 7.51 14.70
C VAL A 346 -12.55 7.75 15.96
N ALA A 347 -11.31 8.23 15.82
CA ALA A 347 -10.44 8.52 16.95
C ALA A 347 -10.98 9.70 17.80
N GLU A 348 -11.25 10.84 17.17
CA GLU A 348 -11.73 12.05 17.84
C GLU A 348 -13.12 11.84 18.45
N LEU A 349 -14.04 11.19 17.74
CA LEU A 349 -15.38 10.87 18.26
C LEU A 349 -15.31 9.88 19.43
N GLY A 350 -14.48 8.83 19.33
CA GLY A 350 -14.30 7.85 20.40
C GLY A 350 -13.69 8.47 21.66
N LEU A 351 -12.70 9.37 21.51
CA LEU A 351 -12.15 10.14 22.63
C LEU A 351 -13.19 11.10 23.24
N SER A 352 -14.01 11.74 22.42
CA SER A 352 -15.07 12.65 22.87
C SER A 352 -16.17 11.93 23.66
N ILE A 353 -16.69 10.79 23.15
CA ILE A 353 -17.65 9.92 23.85
C ILE A 353 -17.06 9.41 25.18
N THR A 354 -15.76 9.17 25.22
CA THR A 354 -15.01 8.76 26.42
C THR A 354 -14.80 9.91 27.43
N GLY A 355 -15.22 11.14 27.12
CA GLY A 355 -14.99 12.32 27.96
C GLY A 355 -13.54 12.84 27.94
N LYS A 356 -12.68 12.31 27.06
CA LYS A 356 -11.29 12.74 26.85
C LYS A 356 -11.19 13.91 25.86
N THR A 357 -12.16 14.82 25.87
CA THR A 357 -12.30 15.91 24.87
C THR A 357 -11.10 16.88 24.86
N SER A 358 -10.46 17.13 26.00
CA SER A 358 -9.22 17.94 26.05
C SER A 358 -8.04 17.28 25.32
N LEU A 359 -7.96 15.94 25.40
CA LEU A 359 -6.93 15.14 24.73
C LEU A 359 -7.15 15.11 23.21
N ALA A 360 -8.40 14.97 22.77
CA ALA A 360 -8.81 15.12 21.37
C ALA A 360 -8.35 16.47 20.78
N PHE A 361 -8.72 17.59 21.43
CA PHE A 361 -8.27 18.91 20.98
C PHE A 361 -6.74 19.09 20.95
N ALA A 362 -6.01 18.48 21.89
CA ALA A 362 -4.54 18.53 21.90
C ALA A 362 -3.89 17.65 20.81
N MET A 363 -4.57 16.58 20.37
CA MET A 363 -4.11 15.69 19.30
C MET A 363 -4.31 16.27 17.89
N LEU A 364 -5.38 17.04 17.66
CA LEU A 364 -5.77 17.58 16.35
C LEU A 364 -4.62 18.19 15.50
N PRO A 365 -3.70 19.03 16.03
CA PRO A 365 -2.59 19.57 15.25
C PRO A 365 -1.66 18.47 14.71
N GLY A 366 -1.35 17.46 15.54
CA GLY A 366 -0.51 16.33 15.15
C GLY A 366 -1.17 15.45 14.09
N LEU A 367 -2.47 15.16 14.22
CA LEU A 367 -3.22 14.41 13.20
C LEU A 367 -3.37 15.19 11.90
N GLY A 368 -3.56 16.52 11.97
CA GLY A 368 -3.63 17.39 10.79
C GLY A 368 -2.32 17.41 9.99
N TRP A 369 -1.19 17.60 10.65
CA TRP A 369 0.12 17.57 9.97
C TRP A 369 0.49 16.17 9.47
N PHE A 370 0.17 15.12 10.23
CA PHE A 370 0.27 13.73 9.78
C PHE A 370 -0.52 13.49 8.49
N ALA A 371 -1.80 13.86 8.46
CA ALA A 371 -2.67 13.65 7.30
C ALA A 371 -2.13 14.37 6.06
N LEU A 372 -1.78 15.66 6.19
CA LEU A 372 -1.29 16.49 5.08
C LEU A 372 0.02 15.93 4.51
N THR A 373 1.00 15.63 5.36
CA THR A 373 2.29 15.09 4.91
C THR A 373 2.18 13.66 4.40
N LEU A 374 1.36 12.80 5.03
CA LEU A 374 1.12 11.43 4.57
C LEU A 374 0.51 11.40 3.16
N LEU A 375 -0.36 12.35 2.81
CA LEU A 375 -0.89 12.45 1.44
C LEU A 375 0.23 12.72 0.41
N PHE A 376 1.17 13.62 0.69
CA PHE A 376 2.32 13.86 -0.20
C PHE A 376 3.31 12.69 -0.23
N THR A 377 3.52 12.00 0.90
CA THR A 377 4.35 10.80 0.97
C THR A 377 3.70 9.63 0.20
N ALA A 378 2.40 9.40 0.37
CA ALA A 378 1.63 8.38 -0.35
C ALA A 378 1.60 8.66 -1.86
N TRP A 379 1.41 9.92 -2.28
CA TRP A 379 1.55 10.34 -3.68
C TRP A 379 2.94 9.95 -4.22
N THR A 380 4.01 10.30 -3.49
CA THR A 380 5.40 9.92 -3.87
C THR A 380 5.54 8.39 -4.04
N ILE A 381 5.01 7.60 -3.10
CA ILE A 381 5.08 6.13 -3.13
C ILE A 381 4.26 5.55 -4.29
N TYR A 382 3.03 6.02 -4.53
CA TYR A 382 2.21 5.58 -5.66
C TYR A 382 2.84 5.95 -7.01
N ALA A 383 3.49 7.11 -7.11
CA ALA A 383 4.28 7.48 -8.28
C ALA A 383 5.50 6.56 -8.48
N LEU A 384 6.23 6.20 -7.41
CA LEU A 384 7.32 5.22 -7.48
C LEU A 384 6.84 3.82 -7.90
N LEU A 385 5.71 3.35 -7.37
CA LEU A 385 5.12 2.06 -7.75
C LEU A 385 4.61 2.05 -9.19
N LEU A 386 4.03 3.15 -9.66
CA LEU A 386 3.66 3.35 -11.07
C LEU A 386 4.92 3.32 -11.95
N TRP A 387 6.00 4.01 -11.57
CA TRP A 387 7.29 3.94 -12.29
C TRP A 387 7.85 2.51 -12.29
N ALA A 388 7.83 1.80 -11.16
CA ALA A 388 8.31 0.43 -11.07
C ALA A 388 7.55 -0.51 -12.02
N SER A 389 6.23 -0.31 -12.20
CA SER A 389 5.43 -1.11 -13.16
C SER A 389 5.96 -1.04 -14.61
N THR A 390 6.62 0.07 -14.99
CA THR A 390 7.11 0.30 -16.36
C THR A 390 8.40 -0.47 -16.65
N VAL A 391 9.27 -0.63 -15.65
CA VAL A 391 10.65 -1.12 -15.74
C VAL A 391 10.76 -2.45 -16.48
N ALA A 392 11.68 -2.52 -17.44
CA ALA A 392 11.96 -3.72 -18.22
C ALA A 392 12.73 -4.77 -17.40
N GLY A 393 12.41 -6.05 -17.62
CA GLY A 393 12.97 -7.17 -16.87
C GLY A 393 12.28 -7.39 -15.51
N SER A 394 12.07 -8.66 -15.17
CA SER A 394 11.39 -9.05 -13.91
C SER A 394 12.26 -8.81 -12.67
N THR A 395 13.57 -9.08 -12.76
CA THR A 395 14.51 -8.95 -11.63
C THR A 395 14.70 -7.49 -11.22
N ALA A 396 15.04 -6.60 -12.16
CA ALA A 396 15.21 -5.17 -11.89
C ALA A 396 13.93 -4.54 -11.32
N ARG A 397 12.76 -4.92 -11.86
CA ARG A 397 11.47 -4.50 -11.33
C ARG A 397 11.22 -4.97 -9.90
N LYS A 398 11.49 -6.24 -9.59
CA LYS A 398 11.37 -6.78 -8.22
C LYS A 398 12.25 -6.00 -7.25
N ILE A 399 13.53 -5.81 -7.60
CA ILE A 399 14.50 -5.05 -6.79
C ILE A 399 13.99 -3.63 -6.52
N PHE A 400 13.48 -2.92 -7.53
CA PHE A 400 12.97 -1.56 -7.34
C PHE A 400 11.74 -1.53 -6.43
N VAL A 401 10.77 -2.46 -6.58
CA VAL A 401 9.63 -2.56 -5.64
C VAL A 401 10.08 -2.90 -4.22
N SER A 402 11.07 -3.77 -4.06
CA SER A 402 11.66 -4.06 -2.74
C SER A 402 12.33 -2.83 -2.12
N ILE A 403 13.05 -2.01 -2.89
CA ILE A 403 13.63 -0.74 -2.44
C ILE A 403 12.53 0.23 -2.00
N ILE A 404 11.45 0.39 -2.79
CA ILE A 404 10.30 1.25 -2.44
C ILE A 404 9.66 0.76 -1.12
N GLY A 405 9.49 -0.55 -0.96
CA GLY A 405 8.96 -1.14 0.27
C GLY A 405 9.86 -0.88 1.49
N VAL A 406 11.17 -1.13 1.38
CA VAL A 406 12.14 -0.88 2.46
C VAL A 406 12.19 0.60 2.85
N ILE A 407 12.21 1.52 1.87
CA ILE A 407 12.20 2.97 2.13
C ILE A 407 10.88 3.41 2.78
N THR A 408 9.75 2.80 2.40
CA THR A 408 8.44 3.09 3.02
C THR A 408 8.40 2.62 4.48
N VAL A 409 8.84 1.39 4.75
CA VAL A 409 8.89 0.82 6.12
C VAL A 409 9.86 1.59 7.00
N ALA A 410 11.11 1.78 6.55
CA ALA A 410 12.10 2.56 7.29
C ALA A 410 11.65 4.02 7.48
N GLY A 411 10.97 4.59 6.47
CA GLY A 411 10.42 5.94 6.51
C GLY A 411 9.42 6.14 7.64
N PHE A 412 8.37 5.32 7.69
CA PHE A 412 7.33 5.48 8.73
C PHE A 412 7.79 5.02 10.13
N ILE A 413 8.74 4.09 10.23
CA ILE A 413 9.18 3.53 11.52
C ILE A 413 10.33 4.33 12.16
N ALA A 414 11.26 4.89 11.39
CA ALA A 414 12.44 5.57 11.95
C ALA A 414 12.11 6.73 12.92
N PRO A 415 11.12 7.62 12.67
CA PRO A 415 10.76 8.67 13.63
C PRO A 415 10.23 8.12 14.96
N VAL A 416 9.54 6.98 14.93
CA VAL A 416 8.96 6.36 16.14
C VAL A 416 10.06 5.74 17.01
N ILE A 417 11.10 5.17 16.40
CA ILE A 417 12.25 4.60 17.13
C ILE A 417 13.24 5.69 17.58
N MET A 418 13.47 6.74 16.77
CA MET A 418 14.39 7.84 17.11
C MET A 418 13.79 8.86 18.09
N GLY A 419 12.47 8.85 18.27
CA GLY A 419 11.76 9.77 19.16
C GLY A 419 11.54 11.16 18.58
N ALA A 420 10.80 11.98 19.33
CA ALA A 420 10.30 13.28 18.88
C ALA A 420 11.22 14.49 19.19
N SER A 421 12.32 14.29 19.93
CA SER A 421 13.16 15.36 20.47
C SER A 421 14.53 15.48 19.77
N GLY A 422 15.19 16.62 20.00
CA GLY A 422 16.54 16.88 19.47
C GLY A 422 16.61 17.10 17.95
N MET A 423 17.85 17.08 17.43
CA MET A 423 18.13 17.41 16.02
C MET A 423 17.69 16.29 15.05
N VAL A 424 17.82 15.02 15.45
CA VAL A 424 17.42 13.87 14.61
C VAL A 424 15.93 13.93 14.28
N ALA A 425 15.07 14.16 15.28
CA ALA A 425 13.64 14.34 15.08
C ALA A 425 13.33 15.50 14.11
N LYS A 426 14.06 16.63 14.19
CA LYS A 426 13.87 17.76 13.29
C LYS A 426 14.21 17.42 11.82
N VAL A 427 15.31 16.71 11.57
CA VAL A 427 15.69 16.26 10.22
C VAL A 427 14.69 15.23 9.67
N LEU A 428 14.24 14.28 10.49
CA LEU A 428 13.22 13.29 10.12
C LEU A 428 11.87 13.94 9.81
N SER A 429 11.53 15.07 10.45
CA SER A 429 10.28 15.79 10.23
C SER A 429 10.20 16.52 8.89
N TRP A 430 11.34 16.86 8.28
CA TRP A 430 11.40 17.53 6.98
C TRP A 430 11.73 16.57 5.82
N THR A 431 12.15 15.34 6.12
CA THR A 431 12.52 14.33 5.11
C THR A 431 11.26 13.60 4.60
N PRO A 432 10.92 13.60 3.28
CA PRO A 432 9.59 13.22 2.77
C PRO A 432 9.01 11.84 3.13
N PHE A 433 9.85 10.83 3.39
CA PHE A 433 9.39 9.48 3.74
C PHE A 433 9.16 9.31 5.25
N THR A 434 9.74 10.19 6.06
CA THR A 434 9.72 10.15 7.53
C THR A 434 8.89 11.29 8.11
N SER A 435 8.61 12.33 7.32
CA SER A 435 7.92 13.54 7.77
C SER A 435 6.56 13.30 8.43
N PRO A 436 5.71 12.33 8.02
CA PRO A 436 4.39 12.19 8.65
C PRO A 436 4.45 11.82 10.13
N LEU A 437 5.32 10.87 10.51
CA LEU A 437 5.49 10.48 11.91
C LEU A 437 6.45 11.43 12.65
N GLY A 438 7.44 12.00 11.95
CA GLY A 438 8.37 12.98 12.54
C GLY A 438 7.67 14.25 13.01
N ILE A 439 6.90 14.90 12.12
CA ILE A 439 6.25 16.17 12.47
C ILE A 439 5.14 15.96 13.51
N ALA A 440 4.35 14.90 13.37
CA ALA A 440 3.29 14.58 14.33
C ALA A 440 3.85 14.26 15.72
N GLY A 441 4.95 13.49 15.78
CA GLY A 441 5.63 13.18 17.05
C GLY A 441 6.15 14.44 17.74
N ARG A 442 6.72 15.39 16.99
CA ARG A 442 7.08 16.72 17.53
C ARG A 442 5.85 17.44 18.07
N PHE A 443 4.75 17.50 17.32
CA PHE A 443 3.51 18.15 17.78
C PHE A 443 2.90 17.53 19.05
N PHE A 444 3.08 16.24 19.29
CA PHE A 444 2.65 15.60 20.55
C PHE A 444 3.60 15.91 21.72
N ALA A 445 4.92 15.79 21.52
CA ALA A 445 5.90 15.84 22.61
C ALA A 445 6.41 17.25 22.97
N SER A 446 6.58 18.13 21.99
CA SER A 446 7.06 19.50 22.17
C SER A 446 6.71 20.29 20.91
N PRO A 447 5.52 20.93 20.87
CA PRO A 447 4.98 21.55 19.66
C PRO A 447 5.99 22.49 18.99
N PRO A 448 6.42 22.20 17.74
CA PRO A 448 7.22 23.13 16.98
C PRO A 448 6.31 24.25 16.45
N GLU A 449 6.95 25.31 15.95
CA GLU A 449 6.24 26.36 15.22
C GLU A 449 5.37 25.79 14.10
N TRP A 450 4.15 26.29 13.96
CA TRP A 450 3.15 25.80 13.00
C TRP A 450 3.66 25.78 11.55
N TRP A 451 4.58 26.68 11.19
CA TRP A 451 5.19 26.73 9.87
C TRP A 451 6.18 25.57 9.59
N GLU A 452 6.73 24.89 10.61
CA GLU A 452 7.57 23.70 10.38
C GLU A 452 6.77 22.58 9.69
N GLY A 453 5.45 22.51 9.96
CA GLY A 453 4.52 21.60 9.28
C GLY A 453 4.27 21.97 7.82
N LEU A 454 4.13 23.26 7.50
CA LEU A 454 4.05 23.74 6.11
C LEU A 454 5.35 23.47 5.34
N VAL A 455 6.51 23.64 5.97
CA VAL A 455 7.81 23.35 5.34
C VAL A 455 7.95 21.84 5.07
N ALA A 456 7.60 20.98 6.03
CA ALA A 456 7.57 19.54 5.83
C ALA A 456 6.65 19.12 4.67
N ALA A 457 5.44 19.68 4.62
CA ALA A 457 4.47 19.42 3.56
C ALA A 457 4.94 19.95 2.19
N ALA A 458 5.54 21.12 2.13
CA ALA A 458 6.06 21.70 0.89
C ALA A 458 7.23 20.89 0.31
N ILE A 459 8.17 20.44 1.14
CA ILE A 459 9.29 19.57 0.71
C ILE A 459 8.75 18.23 0.18
N ALA A 460 7.80 17.62 0.90
CA ALA A 460 7.15 16.39 0.46
C ALA A 460 6.36 16.58 -0.86
N ALA A 461 5.65 17.69 -1.02
CA ALA A 461 4.90 18.02 -2.24
C ALA A 461 5.82 18.26 -3.46
N VAL A 462 6.94 18.96 -3.28
CA VAL A 462 7.95 19.15 -4.34
C VAL A 462 8.54 17.82 -4.79
N VAL A 463 8.88 16.94 -3.86
CA VAL A 463 9.38 15.59 -4.16
C VAL A 463 8.31 14.73 -4.84
N ALA A 464 7.05 14.79 -4.38
CA ALA A 464 5.93 14.10 -5.02
C ALA A 464 5.72 14.55 -6.48
N LEU A 465 5.76 15.87 -6.74
CA LEU A 465 5.65 16.44 -8.09
C LEU A 465 6.80 16.01 -9.01
N ILE A 466 8.04 16.06 -8.51
CA ILE A 466 9.23 15.61 -9.26
C ILE A 466 9.08 14.13 -9.62
N VAL A 467 8.83 13.27 -8.64
CA VAL A 467 8.71 11.81 -8.83
C VAL A 467 7.51 11.46 -9.72
N HIS A 468 6.37 12.16 -9.59
CA HIS A 468 5.22 12.02 -10.49
C HIS A 468 5.57 12.38 -11.93
N SER A 469 6.34 13.45 -12.15
CA SER A 469 6.75 13.88 -13.49
C SER A 469 7.67 12.84 -14.17
N LEU A 470 8.58 12.23 -13.42
CA LEU A 470 9.45 11.13 -13.84
C LEU A 470 8.62 9.86 -14.13
N ALA A 471 7.77 9.45 -13.19
CA ALA A 471 6.93 8.26 -13.31
C ALA A 471 5.95 8.33 -14.50
N SER A 472 5.26 9.46 -14.66
CA SER A 472 4.36 9.73 -15.79
C SER A 472 5.10 9.67 -17.13
N SER A 473 6.31 10.23 -17.20
CA SER A 473 7.13 10.20 -18.43
C SER A 473 7.67 8.79 -18.74
N ALA A 474 8.05 8.03 -17.72
CA ALA A 474 8.43 6.62 -17.87
C ALA A 474 7.22 5.74 -18.29
N TYR A 475 6.01 6.05 -17.82
CA TYR A 475 4.78 5.37 -18.20
C TYR A 475 4.42 5.63 -19.66
N VAL A 476 4.40 6.89 -20.11
CA VAL A 476 4.24 7.26 -21.52
C VAL A 476 5.21 6.47 -22.41
N ARG A 477 6.51 6.49 -22.07
CA ARG A 477 7.54 5.81 -22.86
C ARG A 477 7.28 4.30 -22.93
N ALA A 478 6.99 3.65 -21.80
CA ALA A 478 6.79 2.20 -21.73
C ALA A 478 5.44 1.71 -22.29
N VAL A 479 4.49 2.61 -22.51
CA VAL A 479 3.24 2.37 -23.26
C VAL A 479 3.51 2.52 -24.76
N LEU A 480 4.06 3.67 -25.20
CA LEU A 480 4.28 3.97 -26.62
C LEU A 480 5.33 3.09 -27.30
N THR A 481 6.29 2.51 -26.57
CA THR A 481 7.22 1.52 -27.16
C THR A 481 6.61 0.12 -27.35
N GLY A 482 5.36 -0.09 -26.93
CA GLY A 482 4.62 -1.35 -27.04
C GLY A 482 5.13 -2.49 -26.14
N GLY A 483 4.34 -3.57 -26.05
CA GLY A 483 4.60 -4.77 -25.26
C GLY A 483 5.81 -5.65 -25.64
N GLY A 484 6.91 -5.07 -26.13
CA GLY A 484 8.19 -5.76 -26.25
C GLY A 484 8.41 -6.56 -27.55
N ARG A 485 8.42 -5.88 -28.71
CA ARG A 485 8.96 -6.47 -29.95
C ARG A 485 9.76 -5.53 -30.87
N GLY A 486 9.63 -4.21 -30.71
CA GLY A 486 10.50 -3.25 -31.42
C GLY A 486 11.97 -3.38 -30.99
N GLY A 487 12.89 -3.37 -31.96
CA GLY A 487 14.33 -3.14 -31.71
C GLY A 487 15.21 -4.35 -31.35
N LYS A 488 14.69 -5.58 -31.29
CA LYS A 488 15.55 -6.77 -31.34
C LYS A 488 15.68 -7.25 -32.79
N PRO A 489 16.82 -7.00 -33.48
CA PRO A 489 17.03 -7.59 -34.80
C PRO A 489 16.98 -9.11 -34.67
N VAL A 490 16.25 -9.76 -35.57
CA VAL A 490 16.14 -11.22 -35.59
C VAL A 490 17.53 -11.77 -35.85
N LYS A 491 18.16 -12.36 -34.83
CA LYS A 491 19.41 -13.12 -35.02
C LYS A 491 19.08 -14.36 -35.83
N MET A 492 19.23 -14.22 -37.16
CA MET A 492 19.12 -15.28 -38.14
C MET A 492 19.85 -16.52 -37.63
N SER A 493 19.18 -17.67 -37.65
CA SER A 493 19.84 -18.92 -37.27
C SER A 493 21.01 -19.18 -38.22
N LYS A 494 22.07 -19.83 -37.72
CA LYS A 494 23.23 -20.21 -38.56
C LYS A 494 22.82 -21.04 -39.79
N ARG A 495 21.63 -21.67 -39.79
CA ARG A 495 21.05 -22.38 -40.93
C ARG A 495 20.52 -21.42 -42.00
N ALA A 496 19.77 -20.38 -41.62
CA ALA A 496 19.30 -19.35 -42.56
C ALA A 496 20.47 -18.58 -43.19
N GLN A 497 21.47 -18.24 -42.39
CA GLN A 497 22.69 -17.55 -42.85
C GLN A 497 23.55 -18.41 -43.80
N LYS A 498 23.40 -19.74 -43.79
CA LYS A 498 24.07 -20.65 -44.74
C LYS A 498 23.35 -20.74 -46.09
N VAL A 499 22.02 -20.57 -46.11
CA VAL A 499 21.22 -20.59 -47.35
C VAL A 499 21.49 -19.34 -48.19
N SER A 500 21.58 -18.16 -47.56
CA SER A 500 21.90 -16.90 -48.27
C SER A 500 23.29 -16.88 -48.92
N VAL A 501 24.26 -17.62 -48.37
CA VAL A 501 25.60 -17.75 -48.98
C VAL A 501 25.63 -18.82 -50.07
N GLY A 502 24.88 -19.92 -49.90
CA GLY A 502 24.81 -21.00 -50.89
C GLY A 502 24.21 -20.61 -52.24
N ALA A 503 23.44 -19.52 -52.31
CA ALA A 503 22.86 -19.02 -53.56
C ALA A 503 23.85 -18.18 -54.42
N ALA A 504 24.93 -17.64 -53.85
CA ALA A 504 25.88 -16.78 -54.57
C ALA A 504 27.04 -17.56 -55.22
N GLY A 505 27.32 -18.78 -54.74
CA GLY A 505 28.48 -19.59 -55.15
C GLY A 505 28.30 -20.36 -56.46
N LYS A 506 28.01 -19.68 -57.58
CA LYS A 506 28.03 -20.34 -58.91
C LYS A 506 28.33 -19.42 -60.11
N LYS A 507 29.53 -18.83 -60.13
CA LYS A 507 30.15 -18.32 -61.37
C LYS A 507 31.68 -18.32 -61.27
N GLU A 508 32.28 -19.49 -61.45
CA GLU A 508 33.69 -19.59 -61.86
C GLU A 508 33.76 -19.50 -63.39
N THR A 509 34.76 -18.77 -63.89
CA THR A 509 35.23 -18.81 -65.27
C THR A 509 36.74 -18.66 -65.23
N ASP A 510 37.46 -19.62 -65.81
CA ASP A 510 38.92 -19.69 -65.75
C ASP A 510 39.61 -18.47 -66.38
N SER A 511 40.68 -18.02 -65.72
CA SER A 511 41.92 -17.61 -66.39
C SER A 511 43.07 -17.67 -65.39
N LYS A 512 44.17 -18.35 -65.76
CA LYS A 512 45.34 -18.55 -64.92
C LYS A 512 46.58 -18.62 -65.81
N ASP A 513 47.32 -17.52 -65.86
CA ASP A 513 48.70 -17.36 -66.36
C ASP A 513 49.05 -15.86 -66.21
N ALA A 514 50.29 -15.40 -66.09
CA ALA A 514 51.55 -16.07 -65.76
C ALA A 514 52.40 -15.08 -64.91
N ALA A 515 53.69 -15.33 -64.68
CA ALA A 515 54.51 -14.55 -63.74
C ALA A 515 55.64 -13.73 -64.40
N LYS A 516 56.03 -12.66 -63.67
CA LYS A 516 57.41 -12.15 -63.49
C LYS A 516 57.92 -11.04 -64.44
N ASP A 517 58.93 -10.31 -63.91
CA ASP A 517 59.84 -9.32 -64.52
C ASP A 517 59.20 -7.93 -64.86
N SER A 518 59.66 -6.83 -64.22
CA SER A 518 60.76 -5.89 -64.62
C SER A 518 60.23 -4.74 -65.51
N ASP A 519 60.66 -3.47 -65.44
CA ASP A 519 61.66 -2.76 -64.63
C ASP A 519 61.28 -1.24 -64.57
N SER A 520 62.07 -0.42 -63.87
CA SER A 520 62.27 1.07 -63.95
C SER A 520 61.16 2.06 -64.35
N ASP A 521 61.08 3.12 -63.52
CA ASP A 521 60.97 4.57 -63.83
C ASP A 521 59.85 5.14 -64.74
N ASP A 522 59.07 6.09 -64.20
CA ASP A 522 59.21 7.50 -64.60
C ASP A 522 58.74 8.48 -63.49
N VAL A 523 58.93 9.79 -63.68
CA VAL A 523 59.03 10.84 -62.64
C VAL A 523 57.84 11.84 -62.65
N VAL A 524 57.88 12.82 -61.72
CA VAL A 524 57.02 14.02 -61.49
C VAL A 524 55.98 13.82 -60.38
N ASP A 525 56.15 14.26 -59.13
CA ASP A 525 56.73 15.48 -58.50
C ASP A 525 55.71 16.63 -58.29
N SER A 526 55.29 16.81 -57.03
CA SER A 526 54.95 18.11 -56.45
C SER A 526 54.78 18.02 -54.92
N ASP A 527 55.87 18.34 -54.22
CA ASP A 527 56.00 19.12 -52.98
C ASP A 527 54.79 20.08 -52.65
N SER A 528 54.47 20.51 -51.41
CA SER A 528 55.22 20.53 -50.15
C SER A 528 54.34 20.59 -48.87
N ALA A 529 54.96 20.16 -47.75
CA ALA A 529 55.01 20.82 -46.42
C ALA A 529 53.75 21.23 -45.62
N ASP A 530 53.84 21.52 -44.32
CA ASP A 530 54.66 20.96 -43.20
C ASP A 530 54.14 21.60 -41.89
N THR A 531 54.21 20.90 -40.76
CA THR A 531 54.93 21.36 -39.55
C THR A 531 54.79 20.35 -38.41
N SER A 532 55.92 19.78 -38.02
CA SER A 532 56.04 18.96 -36.80
C SER A 532 56.45 19.81 -35.58
N ALA A 533 56.12 19.35 -34.37
CA ALA A 533 56.86 19.67 -33.15
C ALA A 533 56.48 18.73 -31.98
N GLY A 534 57.21 17.61 -31.84
CA GLY A 534 57.19 16.83 -30.61
C GLY A 534 58.28 17.29 -29.64
N LYS A 535 58.08 17.11 -28.32
CA LYS A 535 59.19 17.17 -27.35
C LYS A 535 59.00 16.19 -26.22
N SER A 536 60.04 15.40 -25.94
CA SER A 536 60.06 14.32 -24.96
C SER A 536 60.90 14.66 -23.73
N LYS A 537 60.59 13.99 -22.61
CA LYS A 537 61.33 13.77 -21.33
C LYS A 537 60.31 13.77 -20.18
N ALA A 538 60.49 12.99 -19.11
CA ALA A 538 61.40 11.87 -18.85
C ALA A 538 60.79 10.97 -17.75
N ASP A 539 61.40 9.82 -17.52
CA ASP A 539 61.02 8.86 -16.48
C ASP A 539 61.15 9.43 -15.06
N THR A 540 60.28 8.99 -14.14
CA THR A 540 60.66 8.42 -12.84
C THR A 540 59.49 7.59 -12.32
N SER A 541 59.76 6.40 -11.81
CA SER A 541 58.77 5.45 -11.28
C SER A 541 59.00 5.19 -9.78
N ALA A 542 57.90 5.08 -9.03
CA ALA A 542 57.79 4.52 -7.68
C ALA A 542 58.57 5.21 -6.53
N ASP A 543 57.82 5.49 -5.46
CA ASP A 543 58.24 5.11 -4.10
C ASP A 543 56.99 4.63 -3.34
N GLU A 544 57.16 3.95 -2.21
CA GLU A 544 56.12 3.21 -1.50
C GLU A 544 55.29 4.04 -0.49
N THR A 545 54.28 3.36 0.06
CA THR A 545 53.55 3.77 1.26
C THR A 545 54.46 4.00 2.46
N ASP A 546 54.12 4.95 3.35
CA ASP A 546 53.80 4.52 4.73
C ASP A 546 52.97 5.49 5.58
N ASP A 547 52.52 4.99 6.72
CA ASP A 547 51.76 5.63 7.81
C ASP A 547 52.17 7.06 8.20
N LYS A 548 51.17 7.95 8.32
CA LYS A 548 50.76 8.47 9.65
C LYS A 548 49.47 9.31 9.68
N LYS A 549 48.57 8.85 10.54
CA LYS A 549 47.57 9.60 11.34
C LYS A 549 46.23 9.95 10.70
#